data_AF-A0A514WX74-F1
#
_entry.id   AF-A0A514WX74-F1
#
_cell.length_a   1.000
_cell.length_b   1.000
_cell.length_c   1.000
_cell.angle_alpha   90.00
_cell.angle_beta   90.00
_cell.angle_gamma   90.00
#
_symmetry.space_group_name_H-M   'P 1'
#
loop_
_entity.id
_entity.type
_entity.pdbx_description
1 polymer ?
#
loop_
_entity_poly.entity_id
_entity_poly.type
_entity_poly.pdbx_seq_one_letter_code
_entity_poly.pdbx_strand_id
1 'polypeptide(L)'
;MSSFAEEFKKYQQRERFLTGGLVLFSVLAPLSFTWLLEHKVSWAISGLVAMGCLATASWLHFVRTKVSQKLLGKYEKLDVGSVLAKKIAPVRPHRFVITNRGYNHYYLKCLKTGEQVLVSKDRVREDFDIAN
;
A
#
# COMPACT_ATOMS: atom_id res chain seq x y z
N MET A 1 22.82 -0.24 -8.54
CA MET A 1 22.08 0.55 -7.53
C MET A 1 20.61 0.52 -7.93
N SER A 2 19.76 -0.24 -7.25
CA SER A 2 18.31 -0.19 -7.50
C SER A 2 17.80 1.20 -7.15
N SER A 3 17.14 1.87 -8.10
CA SER A 3 16.59 3.20 -7.84
C SER A 3 15.59 3.12 -6.69
N PHE A 4 15.58 4.15 -5.84
CA PHE A 4 14.64 4.28 -4.73
C PHE A 4 13.17 4.08 -5.18
N ALA A 5 12.83 4.48 -6.41
CA ALA A 5 11.53 4.25 -7.03
C ALA A 5 11.21 2.77 -7.31
N GLU A 6 12.19 1.95 -7.70
CA GLU A 6 11.97 0.51 -7.95
C GLU A 6 11.66 -0.23 -6.64
N GLU A 7 12.42 0.06 -5.58
CA GLU A 7 12.12 -0.50 -4.27
C GLU A 7 10.76 -0.05 -3.76
N PHE A 8 10.40 1.22 -3.97
CA PHE A 8 9.10 1.75 -3.59
C PHE A 8 7.95 1.01 -4.27
N LYS A 9 8.02 0.83 -5.60
CA LYS A 9 7.04 0.05 -6.37
C LYS A 9 6.94 -1.39 -5.88
N LYS A 10 8.07 -2.02 -5.56
CA LYS A 10 8.09 -3.39 -5.02
C LYS A 10 7.33 -3.50 -3.69
N TYR A 11 7.50 -2.55 -2.77
CA TYR A 11 6.75 -2.56 -1.51
C TYR A 11 5.27 -2.25 -1.70
N GLN A 12 4.93 -1.31 -2.58
CA GLN A 12 3.54 -0.97 -2.91
C GLN A 12 2.80 -2.16 -3.54
N GLN A 13 3.44 -2.87 -4.48
CA GLN A 13 2.88 -4.08 -5.09
C GLN A 13 2.70 -5.20 -4.05
N ARG A 14 3.65 -5.35 -3.13
CA ARG A 14 3.57 -6.31 -2.03
C ARG A 14 2.43 -6.00 -1.06
N GLU A 15 2.20 -4.73 -0.75
CA GLU A 15 1.06 -4.30 0.08
C GLU A 15 -0.28 -4.59 -0.61
N ARG A 16 -0.40 -4.30 -1.91
CA ARG A 16 -1.60 -4.62 -2.70
C ARG A 16 -1.85 -6.13 -2.77
N PHE A 17 -0.81 -6.93 -2.98
CA PHE A 17 -0.93 -8.38 -2.99
C PHE A 17 -1.35 -8.94 -1.64
N LEU A 18 -0.77 -8.44 -0.54
CA LEU A 18 -1.18 -8.81 0.83
C LEU A 18 -2.63 -8.40 1.13
N THR A 19 -3.06 -7.24 0.65
CA THR A 19 -4.45 -6.76 0.81
C THR A 19 -5.42 -7.63 0.02
N GLY A 20 -5.10 -7.95 -1.24
CA GLY A 20 -5.89 -8.88 -2.05
C GLY A 20 -5.96 -10.28 -1.42
N GLY A 21 -4.84 -10.77 -0.88
CA GLY A 21 -4.78 -12.04 -0.15
C GLY A 21 -5.67 -12.04 1.09
N LEU A 22 -5.69 -10.96 1.88
CA LEU A 22 -6.59 -10.80 3.03
C LEU A 22 -8.07 -10.83 2.62
N VAL A 23 -8.43 -10.13 1.54
CA VAL A 23 -9.81 -10.13 1.03
C VAL A 23 -10.22 -11.52 0.57
N LEU A 24 -9.38 -12.20 -0.23
CA LEU A 24 -9.63 -13.59 -0.65
C LEU A 24 -9.79 -14.51 0.56
N PHE A 25 -8.91 -14.37 1.56
CA PHE A 25 -8.96 -15.19 2.76
C PHE A 25 -10.24 -14.97 3.57
N SER A 26 -10.73 -13.73 3.63
CA SER A 26 -11.98 -13.40 4.32
C SER A 26 -13.22 -14.03 3.69
N VAL A 27 -13.18 -14.35 2.39
CA VAL A 27 -14.26 -15.06 1.67
C VAL A 27 -14.06 -16.58 1.74
N LEU A 28 -12.82 -17.05 1.62
CA LEU A 28 -12.50 -18.48 1.65
C LEU A 28 -12.70 -19.12 3.03
N ALA A 29 -12.44 -18.39 4.11
CA ALA A 29 -12.61 -18.89 5.48
C ALA A 29 -14.08 -19.27 5.83
N PRO A 30 -15.10 -18.43 5.57
CA PRO A 30 -16.49 -18.83 5.81
C PRO A 30 -16.95 -19.93 4.83
N LEU A 31 -16.47 -19.95 3.59
CA LEU A 31 -16.79 -21.01 2.63
C LEU A 31 -16.24 -22.37 3.07
N SER A 32 -14.99 -22.42 3.53
CA SER A 32 -14.37 -23.65 4.03
C SER A 32 -15.06 -24.15 5.29
N PHE A 33 -15.48 -23.24 6.18
CA PHE A 33 -16.24 -23.59 7.38
C PHE A 33 -17.64 -24.13 7.05
N THR A 34 -18.32 -23.51 6.07
CA THR A 34 -19.64 -23.97 5.59
C THR A 34 -19.54 -25.37 4.99
N TRP A 35 -18.51 -25.63 4.18
CA TRP A 35 -18.25 -26.95 3.58
C TRP A 35 -17.95 -28.03 4.64
N LEU A 36 -17.16 -27.68 5.67
CA LEU A 36 -16.86 -28.57 6.80
C LEU A 36 -18.11 -28.95 7.61
N LEU A 37 -19.03 -28.00 7.82
CA LEU A 37 -20.31 -28.25 8.49
C LEU A 37 -21.21 -29.18 7.66
N GLU A 38 -21.24 -29.00 6.34
CA GLU A 38 -22.03 -29.84 5.43
C GLU A 38 -21.58 -31.30 5.45
N HIS A 39 -20.28 -31.56 5.57
CA HIS A 39 -19.71 -32.91 5.67
C HIS A 39 -19.75 -33.52 7.08
N LYS A 40 -20.46 -32.88 8.03
CA LYS A 40 -20.62 -33.35 9.43
C LYS A 40 -19.27 -33.65 10.11
N VAL A 41 -18.25 -32.89 9.76
CA VAL A 41 -16.92 -33.05 10.36
C VAL A 41 -16.98 -32.68 11.85
N SER A 42 -16.21 -33.39 12.68
CA SER A 42 -16.18 -33.14 14.12
C SER A 42 -15.88 -31.67 14.43
N TRP A 43 -16.64 -31.11 15.37
CA TRP A 43 -16.51 -29.73 15.86
C TRP A 43 -15.10 -29.37 16.33
N ALA A 44 -14.33 -30.35 16.80
CA ALA A 44 -12.93 -30.17 17.20
C ALA A 44 -12.04 -29.83 15.99
N ILE A 45 -12.28 -30.49 14.84
CA ILE A 45 -11.51 -30.28 13.61
C ILE A 45 -11.88 -28.93 13.00
N SER A 46 -13.17 -28.58 12.97
CA SER A 46 -13.60 -27.25 12.49
C SER A 46 -13.08 -26.12 13.37
N GLY A 47 -13.01 -26.31 14.68
CA GLY A 47 -12.38 -25.37 15.62
C GLY A 47 -10.88 -25.18 15.35
N LEU A 48 -10.13 -26.26 15.08
CA LEU A 48 -8.72 -26.18 14.70
C LEU A 48 -8.52 -25.42 13.38
N VAL A 49 -9.37 -25.67 12.39
CA VAL A 49 -9.32 -24.96 11.09
C VAL A 49 -9.62 -23.47 11.27
N ALA A 50 -10.62 -23.11 12.09
CA ALA A 50 -10.96 -21.71 12.38
C ALA A 50 -9.81 -20.98 13.10
N MET A 51 -9.20 -21.61 14.09
CA MET A 51 -8.02 -21.07 14.79
C MET A 51 -6.84 -20.90 13.85
N GLY A 52 -6.60 -21.86 12.96
CA GLY A 52 -5.58 -21.74 11.90
C GLY A 52 -5.84 -20.54 10.99
N CYS A 53 -7.09 -20.33 10.57
CA CYS A 53 -7.48 -19.18 9.75
C CYS A 53 -7.30 -17.84 10.47
N LEU A 54 -7.63 -17.76 11.76
CA LEU A 54 -7.40 -16.55 12.55
C LEU A 54 -5.91 -16.25 12.71
N ALA A 55 -5.09 -17.28 12.94
CA ALA A 55 -3.65 -17.13 13.05
C ALA A 55 -3.02 -16.63 11.74
N THR A 56 -3.41 -17.20 10.59
CA THR A 56 -2.89 -16.75 9.28
C THR A 56 -3.35 -15.34 8.93
N ALA A 57 -4.61 -14.97 9.22
CA ALA A 57 -5.11 -13.62 9.02
C ALA A 57 -4.37 -12.60 9.88
N SER A 58 -4.15 -12.93 11.17
CA SER A 58 -3.39 -12.09 12.10
C SER A 58 -1.95 -11.91 11.64
N TRP A 59 -1.30 -12.99 11.18
CA TRP A 59 0.04 -12.94 10.62
C TRP A 59 0.11 -12.05 9.37
N LEU A 60 -0.81 -12.21 8.42
CA LEU A 60 -0.92 -11.37 7.23
C LEU A 60 -1.09 -9.89 7.58
N HIS A 61 -1.94 -9.58 8.56
CA HIS A 61 -2.13 -8.22 9.05
C HIS A 61 -0.84 -7.65 9.66
N PHE A 62 -0.11 -8.44 10.44
CA PHE A 62 1.14 -8.02 11.04
C PHE A 62 2.24 -7.76 9.99
N VAL A 63 2.32 -8.61 8.95
CA VAL A 63 3.25 -8.37 7.83
C VAL A 63 2.85 -7.12 7.05
N ARG A 64 1.56 -6.93 6.78
CA ARG A 64 1.04 -5.74 6.09
C ARG A 64 1.38 -4.45 6.83
N THR A 65 1.16 -4.40 8.14
CA THR A 65 1.47 -3.22 8.97
C THR A 65 2.96 -2.88 8.96
N LYS A 66 3.84 -3.89 9.06
CA LYS A 66 5.30 -3.67 8.91
C LYS A 66 5.69 -3.12 7.54
N VAL A 67 5.10 -3.63 6.46
CA VAL A 67 5.35 -3.12 5.11
C VAL A 67 4.86 -1.67 4.97
N SER A 68 3.66 -1.39 5.46
CA SER A 68 3.06 -0.05 5.43
C SER A 68 3.90 0.97 6.22
N GLN A 69 4.38 0.62 7.41
CA GLN A 69 5.28 1.47 8.19
C GLN A 69 6.61 1.76 7.47
N LYS A 70 7.21 0.74 6.82
CA LYS A 70 8.41 0.95 6.00
C LYS A 70 8.14 1.88 4.81
N LEU A 71 6.97 1.77 4.20
CA LEU A 71 6.53 2.61 3.08
C LEU A 71 6.31 4.06 3.54
N LEU A 72 5.69 4.27 4.71
CA LEU A 72 5.53 5.57 5.35
C LEU A 72 6.88 6.24 5.65
N GLY A 73 7.83 5.49 6.22
CA GLY A 73 9.17 6.01 6.49
C GLY A 73 9.93 6.40 5.22
N LYS A 74 9.64 5.77 4.07
CA LYS A 74 10.19 6.21 2.77
C LYS A 74 9.54 7.49 2.25
N TYR A 75 8.23 7.67 2.43
CA TYR A 75 7.56 8.93 2.10
C TYR A 75 8.04 10.10 2.96
N GLU A 76 8.31 9.88 4.24
CA GLU A 76 8.82 10.94 5.12
C GLU A 76 10.24 11.41 4.77
N LYS A 77 11.01 10.53 4.11
CA LYS A 77 12.35 10.82 3.58
C LYS A 77 12.31 11.55 2.23
N LEU A 78 11.13 11.85 1.67
CA LEU A 78 11.03 12.73 0.50
C LEU A 78 11.54 14.12 0.89
N ASP A 79 12.54 14.58 0.13
CA ASP A 79 13.19 15.86 0.31
C ASP A 79 13.02 16.77 -0.91
N VAL A 80 13.39 18.04 -0.74
CA VAL A 80 13.41 19.04 -1.81
C VAL A 80 14.24 18.53 -2.99
N GLY A 81 13.71 18.66 -4.21
CA GLY A 81 14.30 18.11 -5.43
C GLY A 81 13.81 16.71 -5.81
N SER A 82 13.02 16.04 -4.97
CA SER A 82 12.40 14.75 -5.34
C SER A 82 11.34 14.94 -6.43
N VAL A 83 11.38 14.09 -7.45
CA VAL A 83 10.40 14.11 -8.55
C VAL A 83 9.28 13.10 -8.30
N LEU A 84 8.05 13.57 -8.37
CA LEU A 84 6.80 12.84 -8.21
C LEU A 84 6.02 12.83 -9.52
N ALA A 85 5.31 11.75 -9.80
CA ALA A 85 4.41 11.63 -10.94
C ALA A 85 2.99 11.38 -10.46
N LYS A 86 2.00 12.10 -11.00
CA LYS A 86 0.59 11.88 -10.65
C LYS A 86 0.11 10.52 -11.18
N LYS A 87 -0.52 9.69 -10.33
CA LYS A 87 -1.01 8.34 -10.66
C LYS A 87 -2.19 8.36 -11.66
N ILE A 88 -3.06 9.37 -11.55
CA ILE A 88 -4.32 9.46 -12.31
C ILE A 88 -4.19 10.49 -13.44
N ALA A 89 -3.17 10.37 -14.28
CA ALA A 89 -2.98 11.28 -15.41
C ALA A 89 -2.99 10.49 -16.73
N PRO A 90 -3.84 10.88 -17.71
CA PRO A 90 -3.95 10.15 -18.97
C PRO A 90 -2.70 10.35 -19.83
N VAL A 91 -2.18 9.24 -20.38
CA VAL A 91 -1.17 9.12 -21.46
C VAL A 91 0.24 9.69 -21.19
N ARG A 92 0.41 10.77 -20.42
CA ARG A 92 1.72 11.29 -19.97
C ARG A 92 1.62 11.88 -18.56
N PRO A 93 2.08 11.18 -17.51
CA PRO A 93 1.95 11.69 -16.16
C PRO A 93 2.68 13.02 -16.01
N HIS A 94 1.97 14.03 -15.50
CA HIS A 94 2.59 15.29 -15.11
C HIS A 94 3.59 14.99 -13.99
N ARG A 95 4.83 15.45 -14.19
CA ARG A 95 5.90 15.33 -13.20
C ARG A 95 5.95 16.61 -12.39
N PHE A 96 6.08 16.44 -11.09
CA PHE A 96 6.14 17.50 -10.11
C PHE A 96 7.43 17.36 -9.32
N VAL A 97 8.09 18.46 -9.02
CA VAL A 97 9.26 18.47 -8.14
C VAL A 97 8.86 19.09 -6.81
N ILE A 98 9.32 18.51 -5.70
CA ILE A 98 9.16 19.12 -4.38
C ILE A 98 10.10 20.33 -4.31
N THR A 99 9.55 21.53 -4.20
CA THR A 99 10.31 22.78 -4.09
C THR A 99 10.51 23.21 -2.64
N ASN A 100 9.58 22.86 -1.76
CA ASN A 100 9.66 23.18 -0.33
C ASN A 100 8.88 22.15 0.50
N ARG A 101 9.25 22.00 1.77
CA ARG A 101 8.65 21.08 2.74
C ARG A 101 8.07 21.86 3.92
N GLY A 102 6.76 21.73 4.13
CA GLY A 102 6.09 22.10 5.36
C GLY A 102 5.97 20.92 6.33
N TYR A 103 5.40 21.19 7.52
CA TYR A 103 5.16 20.17 8.54
C TYR A 103 4.22 19.05 8.03
N ASN A 104 3.06 19.42 7.45
CA ASN A 104 2.07 18.47 6.91
C ASN A 104 1.85 18.60 5.38
N HIS A 105 2.60 19.45 4.70
CA HIS A 105 2.39 19.74 3.29
C HIS A 105 3.70 19.74 2.51
N TYR A 106 3.63 19.41 1.23
CA TYR A 106 4.68 19.60 0.25
C TYR A 106 4.26 20.68 -0.76
N TYR A 107 5.20 21.56 -1.08
CA TYR A 107 5.05 22.49 -2.19
C TYR A 107 5.59 21.79 -3.43
N LEU A 108 4.71 21.56 -4.39
CA LEU A 108 5.00 20.84 -5.63
C LEU A 108 4.99 21.83 -6.78
N LYS A 109 6.03 21.81 -7.63
CA LYS A 109 6.06 22.57 -8.87
C LYS A 109 5.95 21.63 -10.06
N CYS A 110 4.97 21.85 -10.94
CA CYS A 110 4.85 21.10 -12.17
C CYS A 110 6.04 21.41 -13.09
N LEU A 111 6.75 20.37 -13.55
CA LEU A 111 7.90 20.54 -14.44
C LEU A 111 7.50 21.00 -15.86
N LYS A 112 6.25 20.78 -16.27
CA LYS A 112 5.75 21.18 -17.59
C LYS A 112 5.15 22.59 -17.60
N THR A 113 4.28 22.90 -16.64
CA THR A 113 3.52 24.15 -16.61
C THR A 113 4.15 25.20 -15.70
N GLY A 114 5.07 24.81 -14.82
CA GLY A 114 5.66 25.71 -13.83
C GLY A 114 4.73 26.08 -12.66
N GLU A 115 3.48 25.63 -12.70
CA GLU A 115 2.48 25.87 -11.65
C GLU A 115 2.91 25.26 -10.33
N GLN A 116 2.66 26.00 -9.24
CA GLN A 116 2.89 25.54 -7.89
C GLN A 116 1.59 25.09 -7.25
N VAL A 117 1.62 23.92 -6.62
CA VAL A 117 0.49 23.31 -5.94
C VAL A 117 0.94 22.91 -4.54
N LEU A 118 0.15 23.29 -3.54
CA LEU A 118 0.32 22.82 -2.18
C LEU A 118 -0.49 21.53 -2.00
N VAL A 119 0.17 20.45 -1.58
CA VAL A 119 -0.47 19.16 -1.36
C VAL A 119 -0.10 18.62 0.01
N SER A 120 -1.09 18.16 0.78
CA SER A 120 -0.84 17.48 2.06
C SER A 120 -0.02 16.21 1.85
N LYS A 121 0.84 15.87 2.82
CA LYS A 121 1.67 14.66 2.76
C LYS A 121 0.84 13.39 2.54
N ASP A 122 -0.34 13.30 3.14
CA ASP A 122 -1.23 12.15 2.97
C ASP A 122 -1.75 12.02 1.54
N ARG A 123 -2.25 13.12 0.98
CA ARG A 123 -2.67 13.17 -0.42
C ARG A 123 -1.53 12.91 -1.41
N VAL A 124 -0.28 13.27 -1.08
CA VAL A 124 0.88 12.88 -1.88
C VAL A 124 1.04 11.35 -1.95
N ARG A 125 0.76 10.65 -0.85
CA ARG A 125 0.80 9.17 -0.80
C ARG A 125 -0.28 8.55 -1.69
N GLU A 126 -1.46 9.15 -1.71
CA GLU A 126 -2.61 8.65 -2.47
C GLU A 126 -2.48 8.95 -3.96
N ASP A 127 -2.17 10.18 -4.33
CA ASP A 127 -2.30 10.68 -5.71
C ASP A 127 -1.00 10.61 -6.53
N PHE A 128 0.17 10.41 -5.88
CA PHE A 128 1.47 10.48 -6.55
C PHE A 128 2.34 9.24 -6.33
N ASP A 129 3.04 8.84 -7.39
CA ASP A 129 4.13 7.86 -7.38
C ASP A 129 5.47 8.59 -7.42
N ILE A 130 6.50 7.97 -6.82
CA ILE A 130 7.87 8.51 -6.82
C ILE A 130 8.52 8.15 -8.16
N ALA A 131 9.09 9.16 -8.84
CA ALA A 131 9.56 9.07 -10.22
C ALA A 131 11.06 9.38 -10.41
N ASN A 132 11.82 9.54 -9.31
CA ASN A 132 13.29 9.67 -9.29
C ASN A 132 13.98 8.30 -9.26
#